data_AF-A0A926NTS7-F1
#
_entry.id   AF-A0A926NTS7-F1
#
_cell.length_a   1.000
_cell.length_b   1.000
_cell.length_c   1.000
_cell.angle_alpha   90.00
_cell.angle_beta   90.00
_cell.angle_gamma   90.00
#
_symmetry.space_group_name_H-M   'P 1'
#
loop_
_entity.id
_entity.type
_entity.pdbx_description
1 polymer ?
#
loop_
_entity_poly.entity_id
_entity_poly.type
_entity_poly.pdbx_seq_one_letter_code
_entity_poly.pdbx_strand_id
1 'polypeptide(L)'
;MLLIECPYCGVERPELEFRCGGEAHIARPEDPSGKTDEEWAEFLYMRTNTKGVYAERWRHIHGCGRFFNAVRDTVSDKFLKIYKAGEPMPDLASLAKEAGK
;
A
#
# COMPACT_ATOMS: atom_id res chain seq x y z
N MET A 1 13.09 12.82 0.03
CA MET A 1 12.41 12.67 -1.27
C MET A 1 12.59 11.23 -1.71
N LEU A 2 11.57 10.40 -1.52
CA LEU A 2 11.56 9.02 -1.97
C LEU A 2 11.45 8.94 -3.48
N LEU A 3 11.98 7.86 -4.04
CA LEU A 3 11.87 7.51 -5.44
C LEU A 3 10.97 6.28 -5.54
N ILE A 4 9.95 6.39 -6.40
CA ILE A 4 8.89 5.39 -6.52
C ILE A 4 8.77 4.98 -7.99
N GLU A 5 8.97 3.70 -8.28
CA GLU A 5 8.78 3.14 -9.62
C GLU A 5 7.29 2.87 -9.87
N CYS A 6 6.66 3.58 -10.81
CA CYS A 6 5.27 3.30 -11.15
C CYS A 6 5.18 2.03 -12.03
N PRO A 7 4.49 0.96 -11.59
CA PRO A 7 4.48 -0.32 -12.30
C PRO A 7 3.70 -0.30 -13.63
N TYR A 8 3.01 0.81 -13.91
CA TYR A 8 2.31 1.03 -15.18
C TYR A 8 3.07 1.94 -16.13
N CYS A 9 3.80 2.93 -15.60
CA CYS A 9 4.60 3.85 -16.42
C CYS A 9 6.00 3.29 -16.69
N GLY A 10 6.49 2.35 -15.88
CA GLY A 10 7.83 1.77 -16.01
C GLY A 10 8.95 2.78 -15.76
N VAL A 11 8.67 3.83 -14.97
CA VAL A 11 9.62 4.90 -14.66
C VAL A 11 9.60 5.19 -13.18
N GLU A 12 10.78 5.51 -12.66
CA GLU A 12 10.96 6.03 -11.32
C GLU A 12 10.68 7.54 -11.30
N ARG A 13 9.93 7.98 -10.30
CA ARG A 13 9.51 9.37 -10.13
C ARG A 13 9.60 9.79 -8.66
N PRO A 14 9.78 11.08 -8.37
CA PRO A 14 9.83 11.57 -7.00
C PRO A 14 8.46 11.41 -6.31
N GLU A 15 8.48 11.17 -5.00
CA GLU A 15 7.29 10.98 -4.15
C GLU A 15 6.20 12.04 -4.30
N LEU A 16 6.60 13.28 -4.65
CA LEU A 16 5.70 14.42 -4.85
C LEU A 16 4.70 14.19 -5.99
N GLU A 17 5.02 13.33 -6.95
CA GLU A 17 4.10 12.95 -8.03
C GLU A 17 3.00 11.98 -7.57
N PHE A 18 3.10 11.46 -6.34
CA PHE A 18 2.23 10.42 -5.81
C PHE A 18 1.46 10.86 -4.58
N ARG A 19 0.43 10.07 -4.25
CA ARG A 19 -0.27 10.12 -2.96
C ARG A 19 -0.28 8.73 -2.34
N CYS A 20 0.16 8.66 -1.09
CA CYS A 20 -0.03 7.46 -0.27
C CYS A 20 -1.52 7.33 0.08
N GLY A 21 -2.05 6.12 -0.09
CA GLY A 21 -3.46 5.75 0.12
C GLY A 21 -3.67 4.88 1.35
N GLY A 22 -2.69 4.82 2.25
CA GLY A 22 -2.71 4.01 3.47
C GLY A 22 -2.56 2.52 3.19
N GLU A 23 -3.10 1.70 4.09
CA GLU A 23 -3.02 0.24 4.06
C GLU A 23 -3.49 -0.37 2.73
N ALA A 24 -2.76 -1.38 2.26
CA ALA A 24 -3.15 -2.20 1.12
C ALA A 24 -4.10 -3.33 1.53
N HIS A 25 -4.82 -3.88 0.54
CA HIS A 25 -5.66 -5.07 0.69
C HIS A 25 -6.87 -4.94 1.63
N ILE A 26 -7.27 -3.72 1.99
CA ILE A 26 -8.57 -3.47 2.62
C ILE A 26 -9.65 -3.37 1.53
N ALA A 27 -10.39 -4.46 1.35
CA ALA A 27 -11.54 -4.51 0.45
C ALA A 27 -12.79 -3.92 1.11
N ARG A 28 -13.58 -3.19 0.32
CA ARG A 28 -14.92 -2.78 0.77
C ARG A 28 -15.81 -4.02 0.87
N PRO A 29 -16.62 -4.17 1.95
CA PRO A 29 -17.63 -5.23 2.02
C PRO A 29 -18.54 -5.20 0.79
N GLU A 30 -18.85 -6.38 0.23
CA GLU A 30 -19.74 -6.51 -0.94
C GLU A 30 -21.17 -6.08 -0.63
N ASP A 31 -21.63 -6.36 0.60
CA ASP A 31 -22.89 -5.85 1.14
C ASP A 31 -22.62 -4.99 2.39
N PRO A 32 -22.43 -3.67 2.23
CA PRO A 32 -22.27 -2.75 3.35
C PRO A 32 -23.51 -2.63 4.25
N SER A 33 -24.72 -2.81 3.69
CA SER A 33 -25.97 -2.62 4.43
C SER A 33 -26.30 -3.80 5.35
N GLY A 34 -25.73 -4.97 5.07
CA GLY A 34 -25.83 -6.16 5.92
C GLY A 34 -24.80 -6.22 7.07
N LYS A 35 -23.93 -5.21 7.22
CA LYS A 35 -22.90 -5.16 8.27
C LYS A 35 -23.42 -4.61 9.59
N THR A 36 -22.89 -5.10 10.71
CA THR A 36 -23.14 -4.46 12.00
C THR A 36 -22.42 -3.11 12.07
N ASP A 37 -22.84 -2.24 12.99
CA ASP A 37 -22.19 -0.94 13.22
C ASP A 37 -20.72 -1.11 13.58
N GLU A 38 -20.37 -2.15 14.35
CA GLU A 38 -18.99 -2.47 14.72
C GLU A 38 -18.15 -2.91 13.51
N GLU A 39 -18.67 -3.83 12.67
CA GLU A 39 -17.97 -4.24 11.45
C GLU A 39 -17.79 -3.07 10.48
N TRP A 40 -18.79 -2.18 10.40
CA TRP A 40 -18.73 -1.01 9.53
C TRP A 40 -17.74 0.04 10.07
N ALA A 41 -17.71 0.26 11.39
CA ALA A 41 -16.74 1.14 12.04
C ALA A 41 -15.30 0.64 11.84
N GLU A 42 -15.07 -0.68 11.94
CA GLU A 42 -13.77 -1.30 11.65
C GLU A 42 -13.34 -0.97 10.21
N PHE A 43 -14.22 -1.19 9.22
CA PHE A 43 -13.91 -0.87 7.82
C PHE A 43 -13.70 0.64 7.57
N LEU A 44 -14.46 1.51 8.21
CA LEU A 44 -14.35 2.96 7.97
C LEU A 44 -13.11 3.58 8.62
N TYR A 45 -12.78 3.17 9.85
CA TYR A 45 -11.88 3.92 10.70
C TYR A 45 -10.60 3.17 11.10
N MET A 46 -10.61 1.85 11.13
CA MET A 46 -9.48 1.08 11.64
C MET A 46 -8.55 0.62 10.53
N ARG A 47 -7.25 0.90 10.69
CA ARG A 47 -6.18 0.46 9.78
C ARG A 47 -4.99 0.01 10.60
N THR A 48 -4.21 -0.92 10.07
CA THR A 48 -2.93 -1.26 10.69
C THR A 48 -1.95 -0.10 10.53
N ASN A 49 -1.08 0.06 11.53
CA ASN A 49 -0.05 1.11 11.55
C ASN A 49 1.30 0.49 11.95
N THR A 50 1.76 -0.43 11.11
CA THR A 50 2.93 -1.25 11.40
C THR A 50 4.22 -0.42 11.40
N LYS A 51 4.97 -0.50 12.49
CA LYS A 51 6.38 -0.05 12.54
C LYS A 51 7.27 -1.16 11.97
N GLY A 52 7.75 -0.98 10.74
CA GLY A 52 8.55 -1.97 10.03
C GLY A 52 8.01 -2.24 8.62
N VAL A 53 8.17 -3.45 8.13
CA VAL A 53 7.70 -3.86 6.79
C VAL A 53 6.17 -3.80 6.72
N TYR A 54 5.66 -2.96 5.82
CA TYR A 54 4.25 -2.61 5.72
C TYR A 54 3.78 -2.59 4.26
N ALA A 55 2.60 -3.16 4.02
CA ALA A 55 1.94 -3.14 2.72
C ALA A 55 0.98 -1.95 2.61
N GLU A 56 1.26 -1.04 1.68
CA GLU A 56 0.53 0.21 1.49
C GLU A 56 0.17 0.45 0.02
N ARG A 57 -0.71 1.42 -0.24
CA ARG A 57 -1.18 1.79 -1.57
C ARG A 57 -0.65 3.14 -1.97
N TRP A 58 -0.39 3.29 -3.26
CA TRP A 58 0.05 4.55 -3.86
C TRP A 58 -0.72 4.85 -5.14
N ARG A 59 -0.97 6.13 -5.39
CA ARG A 59 -1.59 6.62 -6.62
C ARG A 59 -0.65 7.61 -7.30
N HIS A 60 -0.38 7.41 -8.60
CA HIS A 60 0.45 8.33 -9.41
C HIS A 60 -0.38 9.53 -9.88
N ILE A 61 -0.66 10.47 -8.97
CA ILE A 61 -1.61 11.57 -9.19
C ILE A 61 -1.15 12.60 -10.23
N HIS A 62 0.15 12.74 -10.45
CA HIS A 62 0.72 13.62 -11.46
C HIS A 62 1.25 12.85 -12.68
N GLY A 63 0.77 11.61 -12.89
CA GLY A 63 1.10 10.77 -14.03
C GLY A 63 -0.10 9.95 -14.51
N CYS A 64 -0.01 8.62 -14.48
CA CYS A 64 -1.05 7.75 -15.05
C CYS A 64 -2.38 7.72 -14.27
N GLY A 65 -2.44 8.30 -13.06
CA GLY A 65 -3.64 8.38 -12.23
C GLY A 65 -4.07 7.03 -11.59
N ARG A 66 -3.33 5.95 -11.83
CA ARG A 66 -3.65 4.59 -11.37
C ARG A 66 -3.16 4.33 -9.95
N PHE A 67 -3.88 3.44 -9.25
CA PHE A 67 -3.45 2.87 -7.98
C PHE A 67 -2.57 1.63 -8.20
N PHE A 68 -1.60 1.46 -7.31
CA PHE A 68 -0.78 0.27 -7.17
C PHE A 68 -0.44 0.06 -5.69
N ASN A 69 0.17 -1.07 -5.39
CA ASN A 69 0.57 -1.42 -4.04
C ASN A 69 2.11 -1.40 -3.92
N ALA A 70 2.59 -1.15 -2.70
CA ALA A 70 3.99 -1.20 -2.37
C ALA A 70 4.19 -1.84 -1.00
N VAL A 71 5.34 -2.48 -0.81
CA VAL A 71 5.84 -2.89 0.49
C VAL A 71 6.99 -1.96 0.83
N ARG A 72 6.88 -1.24 1.95
CA ARG A 72 7.89 -0.30 2.43
C ARG A 72 8.22 -0.62 3.88
N ASP A 73 9.49 -0.51 4.25
CA ASP A 73 9.87 -0.45 5.66
C ASP A 73 9.60 0.96 6.17
N THR A 74 8.59 1.12 7.04
CA THR A 74 8.17 2.43 7.58
C THR A 74 9.16 3.05 8.56
N VAL A 75 10.23 2.34 8.93
CA VAL A 75 11.33 2.87 9.75
C VAL A 75 12.42 3.49 8.90
N SER A 76 12.77 2.89 7.75
CA SER A 76 13.85 3.36 6.86
C SER A 76 13.37 4.05 5.59
N ASP A 77 12.06 4.02 5.34
CA ASP A 77 11.39 4.44 4.12
C ASP A 77 11.82 3.70 2.84
N LYS A 78 12.56 2.60 2.96
CA LYS A 78 12.98 1.81 1.81
C LYS A 78 11.80 1.01 1.24
N PHE A 79 11.52 1.22 -0.04
CA PHE A 79 10.64 0.34 -0.81
C PHE A 79 11.31 -1.01 -1.04
N LEU A 80 10.65 -2.09 -0.63
CA LEU A 80 11.10 -3.47 -0.78
C LEU A 80 10.45 -4.14 -2.00
N LYS A 81 9.20 -3.79 -2.29
CA LYS A 81 8.47 -4.33 -3.45
C LYS A 81 7.44 -3.33 -3.96
N ILE A 82 7.26 -3.28 -5.26
CA ILE A 82 6.14 -2.59 -5.92
C ILE A 82 5.42 -3.62 -6.81
N TYR A 83 4.09 -3.56 -6.82
CA TYR A 83 3.23 -4.51 -7.53
C TYR A 83 1.90 -3.87 -7.89
N LYS A 84 1.22 -4.41 -8.90
CA LYS A 84 0.00 -3.80 -9.45
C LYS A 84 -1.18 -3.98 -8.49
N ALA A 85 -2.18 -3.12 -8.63
CA ALA A 85 -3.42 -3.29 -7.90
C ALA A 85 -4.12 -4.58 -8.37
N GLY A 86 -4.66 -5.35 -7.43
CA GLY A 86 -5.30 -6.64 -7.69
C GLY A 86 -4.35 -7.84 -7.67
N GLU A 87 -3.03 -7.63 -7.70
CA GLU A 87 -2.07 -8.70 -7.44
C GLU A 87 -2.05 -9.05 -5.94
N PRO A 88 -1.83 -10.33 -5.58
CA PRO A 88 -1.85 -10.76 -4.19
C PRO A 88 -0.77 -10.09 -3.35
N MET A 89 -1.01 -9.95 -2.05
CA MET A 89 0.01 -9.44 -1.11
C MET A 89 1.22 -10.39 -1.11
N PRO A 90 2.45 -9.88 -1.28
CA PRO A 90 3.66 -10.69 -1.17
C PRO A 90 3.92 -11.11 0.29
N ASP A 91 4.77 -12.12 0.49
CA ASP A 91 5.19 -12.55 1.82
C ASP A 91 6.03 -11.46 2.52
N LEU A 92 5.40 -10.76 3.46
CA LEU A 92 6.03 -9.68 4.21
C LEU A 92 7.13 -10.17 5.15
N ALA A 93 7.03 -11.41 5.66
CA ALA A 93 8.03 -11.97 6.57
C ALA A 93 9.33 -12.31 5.81
N SER A 94 9.22 -12.86 4.59
CA SER A 94 10.40 -13.06 3.73
C SER A 94 11.05 -11.72 3.39
N LEU A 95 10.27 -10.71 2.98
CA LEU A 95 10.78 -9.39 2.65
C LEU A 95 11.44 -8.70 3.86
N ALA A 96 10.90 -8.86 5.06
CA ALA A 96 11.51 -8.35 6.28
C ALA A 96 12.87 -9.00 6.55
N LYS A 97 12.95 -10.33 6.46
CA LYS A 97 14.20 -11.08 6.64
C LYS A 97 15.26 -10.67 5.62
N GLU A 98 14.87 -10.53 4.35
CA GLU A 98 15.76 -10.06 3.27
C GLU A 98 16.25 -8.62 3.49
N ALA A 99 15.40 -7.77 4.09
CA ALA A 99 15.74 -6.40 4.46
C ALA A 99 16.54 -6.30 5.78
N GLY A 100 16.81 -7.43 6.45
CA GLY A 100 17.50 -7.46 7.75
C GLY A 100 16.67 -6.86 8.89
N LYS A 101 15.35 -7.06 8.87
CA LYS A 101 14.37 -6.55 9.83
C LYS A 101 13.77 -7.66 10.68
#